data_AF-A0A7Z7PT27-F1
#
_entry.id   AF-A0A7Z7PT27-F1
#
_cell.length_a   1.000
_cell.length_b   1.000
_cell.length_c   1.000
_cell.angle_alpha   90.00
_cell.angle_beta   90.00
_cell.angle_gamma   90.00
#
_symmetry.space_group_name_H-M   'P 1'
#
loop_
_entity.id
_entity.type
_entity.pdbx_description
1 polymer ?
#
loop_
_entity_poly.entity_id
_entity_poly.type
_entity_poly.pdbx_seq_one_letter_code
_entity_poly.pdbx_strand_id
1 'polypeptide(L)' 'MENTNKRVRRYLPPEAIVLDIADQEIRSLCDRLNDTPRKCLGFRTPKEMFSQHLLALERQCV' A
#
# COMPACT_ATOMS: atom_id res chain seq x y z
N MET A 1 3.60 -12.57 -6.06
CA MET A 1 3.60 -11.23 -5.43
C MET A 1 4.60 -10.35 -6.20
N GLU A 2 4.18 -9.71 -7.30
CA GLU A 2 5.09 -8.97 -8.21
C GLU A 2 4.54 -7.59 -8.62
N ASN A 3 3.24 -7.36 -8.44
CA ASN A 3 2.57 -6.15 -8.93
C ASN A 3 2.82 -4.91 -8.06
N THR A 4 3.17 -5.08 -6.79
CA THR A 4 3.44 -3.95 -5.87
C THR A 4 4.79 -3.30 -6.18
N ASN A 5 5.84 -4.10 -6.40
CA ASN A 5 7.19 -3.59 -6.70
C ASN A 5 7.22 -2.75 -7.99
N LYS A 6 6.50 -3.20 -9.03
CA LYS A 6 6.34 -2.43 -10.28
C LYS A 6 5.64 -1.08 -10.06
N ARG A 7 4.79 -0.96 -9.04
CA ARG A 7 4.08 0.28 -8.72
C ARG A 7 4.91 1.21 -7.84
N VAL A 8 5.67 0.66 -6.89
CA VAL A 8 6.69 1.39 -6.12
C VAL A 8 7.66 2.09 -7.07
N ARG A 9 8.20 1.34 -8.06
CA ARG A 9 9.15 1.87 -9.06
C ARG A 9 8.62 3.02 -9.92
N ARG A 10 7.30 3.26 -9.99
CA ARG A 10 6.75 4.43 -10.70
C ARG A 10 7.00 5.76 -9.97
N TYR A 11 7.26 5.68 -8.67
CA TYR A 11 7.45 6.84 -7.81
C TYR A 11 8.91 7.02 -7.39
N LEU A 12 9.78 6.09 -7.81
CA LEU A 12 11.21 6.15 -7.54
C LEU A 12 11.95 6.44 -8.85
N PRO A 13 13.09 7.15 -8.78
CA PRO A 13 14.02 7.20 -9.89
C PRO A 13 14.39 5.78 -10.37
N PRO A 14 14.60 5.55 -11.67
CA PRO A 14 14.93 4.23 -12.21
C PRO A 14 16.16 3.62 -11.53
N GLU A 15 17.17 4.44 -11.25
CA GLU A 15 18.45 4.07 -10.65
C GLU A 15 18.41 4.07 -9.11
N ALA A 16 17.27 4.38 -8.51
CA ALA A 16 17.16 4.48 -7.05
C ALA A 16 17.49 3.14 -6.38
N ILE A 17 18.44 3.20 -5.45
CA ILE A 17 18.75 2.12 -4.52
C ILE A 17 17.80 2.26 -3.34
N VAL A 18 16.89 1.31 -3.18
CA VAL A 18 15.81 1.40 -2.17
C VAL A 18 16.35 1.51 -0.74
N LEU A 19 17.52 0.91 -0.48
CA LEU A 19 18.17 0.94 0.83
C LEU A 19 18.70 2.33 1.22
N ASP A 20 18.91 3.22 0.24
CA ASP A 20 19.42 4.57 0.48
C ASP A 20 18.29 5.60 0.64
N ILE A 21 17.04 5.17 0.46
CA ILE A 21 15.85 6.04 0.59
C ILE A 21 15.54 6.21 2.07
N ALA A 22 15.28 7.44 2.49
CA ALA A 22 14.93 7.73 3.87
C ALA A 22 13.62 7.03 4.28
N ASP A 23 13.56 6.52 5.51
CA ASP A 23 12.38 5.84 6.04
C ASP A 23 11.09 6.67 5.92
N GLN A 24 11.21 7.99 6.07
CA GLN A 24 10.07 8.90 5.93
C GLN A 24 9.51 8.91 4.49
N GLU A 25 10.39 8.85 3.48
CA GLU A 25 9.97 8.77 2.08
C GLU A 25 9.34 7.42 1.77
N ILE A 26 9.89 6.33 2.31
CA ILE A 26 9.29 5.00 2.22
C ILE A 26 7.90 4.97 2.84
N ARG A 27 7.73 5.56 4.03
CA ARG A 27 6.41 5.66 4.69
C ARG A 27 5.42 6.46 3.84
N SER A 28 5.84 7.61 3.32
CA SER A 28 5.01 8.45 2.45
C SER A 28 4.60 7.70 1.17
N LEU A 29 5.49 6.87 0.63
CA LEU A 29 5.20 6.01 -0.52
C LEU A 29 4.19 4.91 -0.16
N CYS A 30 4.36 4.26 0.99
CA CYS A 30 3.41 3.28 1.51
C CYS A 30 2.01 3.88 1.68
N ASP A 31 1.90 5.06 2.29
CA ASP A 31 0.63 5.78 2.46
C ASP A 31 -0.02 6.04 1.11
N ARG A 32 0.71 6.63 0.17
CA ARG A 32 0.22 6.87 -1.19
C ARG A 32 -0.27 5.58 -1.87
N LEU A 33 0.49 4.49 -1.76
CA LEU A 33 0.13 3.22 -2.38
C LEU A 33 -1.12 2.61 -1.74
N ASN A 34 -1.26 2.74 -0.41
CA ASN A 34 -2.39 2.23 0.37
C ASN A 34 -3.65 3.09 0.22
N ASP A 35 -3.50 4.37 -0.13
CA ASP A 35 -4.60 5.30 -0.42
C ASP A 35 -4.97 5.33 -1.90
N THR A 36 -4.24 4.62 -2.79
CA THR A 36 -4.59 4.57 -4.22
C THR A 36 -5.69 3.54 -4.50
N PRO A 37 -6.85 3.95 -5.06
CA PRO A 37 -7.91 3.05 -5.52
C PRO A 37 -7.43 1.93 -6.45
N ARG A 38 -8.03 0.74 -6.32
CA ARG A 38 -7.71 -0.44 -7.13
C ARG A 38 -8.94 -0.96 -7.84
N LYS A 39 -8.87 -1.15 -9.17
CA LYS A 39 -9.94 -1.79 -9.94
C LYS A 39 -10.32 -3.18 -9.38
N CYS A 40 -9.33 -3.97 -8.94
CA CYS A 40 -9.57 -5.28 -8.35
C CYS A 40 -10.25 -5.24 -6.96
N LEU A 41 -10.34 -4.07 -6.32
CA LEU A 41 -11.07 -3.86 -5.06
C LEU A 41 -12.41 -3.12 -5.29
N GLY A 42 -12.87 -3.02 -6.53
CA GLY A 42 -14.04 -2.21 -6.87
C GLY A 42 -13.77 -0.71 -6.69
N PHE A 43 -12.56 -0.26 -7.01
CA PHE A 43 -12.07 1.12 -6.80
C PHE A 43 -12.00 1.58 -5.34
N ARG A 44 -12.05 0.65 -4.38
CA ARG A 44 -11.64 0.92 -3.00
C ARG A 44 -10.12 0.90 -2.84
N THR A 45 -9.65 1.52 -1.78
CA THR A 45 -8.23 1.55 -1.42
C THR A 45 -7.84 0.30 -0.62
N PRO A 46 -6.58 -0.17 -0.70
CA PRO A 46 -6.09 -1.21 0.19
C PRO A 46 -6.32 -0.91 1.68
N LYS A 47 -6.14 0.35 2.09
CA LYS A 47 -6.36 0.81 3.47
C LYS A 47 -7.80 0.61 3.94
N GLU A 48 -8.78 0.97 3.10
CA GLU A 48 -10.21 0.75 3.39
C GLU A 48 -10.52 -0.74 3.56
N MET A 49 -10.09 -1.57 2.61
CA MET A 49 -10.35 -3.01 2.66
C MET A 49 -9.70 -3.67 3.87
N PHE A 50 -8.47 -3.28 4.20
CA PHE A 50 -7.78 -3.79 5.39
C PHE A 50 -8.52 -3.39 6.67
N SER A 51 -8.94 -2.13 6.79
CA SER A 51 -9.71 -1.65 7.95
C SER A 51 -11.03 -2.39 8.11
N GLN A 52 -11.73 -2.68 7.00
CA GLN A 52 -12.96 -3.47 7.02
C GLN A 52 -12.72 -4.91 7.50
N HIS A 53 -11.64 -5.54 7.03
CA HIS A 53 -11.28 -6.89 7.49
C HIS A 53 -10.91 -6.93 8.96
N LEU A 54 -10.15 -5.94 9.45
CA LEU A 54 -9.79 -5.83 10.86
C LEU A 54 -11.03 -5.71 11.75
N LEU A 55 -11.95 -4.80 11.41
CA LEU A 55 -13.23 -4.65 12.12
C LEU A 55 -14.09 -5.91 12.06
N ALA A 56 -14.02 -6.68 10.97
CA ALA A 56 -14.76 -7.94 10.86
C ALA A 56 -14.16 -9.02 11.77
N LEU A 57 -12.84 -9.08 11.92
CA LEU A 57 -12.15 -10.01 12.82
C LEU A 57 -12.42 -9.67 14.28
N GLU A 58 -12.38 -8.39 14.66
CA GLU A 58 -12.70 -7.95 16.03
C GLU A 58 -14.11 -8.36 16.46
N ARG A 59 -15.07 -8.33 15.53
CA ARG A 59 -16.46 -8.78 15.77
C ARG A 59 -16.62 -10.29 15.87
N GLN A 60 -15.63 -11.07 15.42
CA GLN A 60 -15.65 -12.54 15.48
C GLN A 60 -15.03 -13.08 16.77
N CYS A 61 -14.32 -12.23 17.52
CA CYS A 61 -13.71 -12.59 18.81
C CYS A 61 -14.58 -12.23 20.02
N VAL A 62 -15.86 -11.89 19.81
CA VAL A 62 -16.85 -11.59 20.87
C VAL A 62 -18.00 -12.58 20.81
#